data_AF-A0A078BS90-F1
#
_entry.id   AF-A0A078BS90-F1
#
_cell.length_a   1.000
_cell.length_b   1.000
_cell.length_c   1.000
_cell.angle_alpha   90.00
_cell.angle_beta   90.00
_cell.angle_gamma   90.00
#
_symmetry.space_group_name_H-M   'P 1'
#
loop_
_entity.id
_entity.type
_entity.pdbx_description
1 polymer ?
#
loop_
_entity_poly.entity_id
_entity_poly.type
_entity_poly.pdbx_seq_one_letter_code
_entity_poly.pdbx_strand_id
1 'polypeptide(L)'
;MAVMAPRTLLLLLLGALALTQTWAGSHSMRYFTTSVSRPGRGEPRFIAVGYVDDTQFVRFDSDAASQRMEPRAPWIEQEGPEYWDLQTRNVKAQSQTDRANLGTLRGYYNQS
;
A
#
# COMPACT_ATOMS: atom_id res chain seq x y z
N MET A 1 -46.26 9.25 -26.99
CA MET A 1 -45.23 8.54 -26.19
C MET A 1 -44.72 7.37 -27.02
N ALA A 2 -43.54 7.48 -27.61
CA ALA A 2 -42.94 6.39 -28.36
C ALA A 2 -42.32 5.40 -27.37
N VAL A 3 -42.79 4.15 -27.40
CA VAL A 3 -42.19 3.04 -26.65
C VAL A 3 -40.77 2.84 -27.18
N MET A 4 -39.77 2.91 -26.30
CA MET A 4 -38.38 2.66 -26.66
C MET A 4 -38.30 1.28 -27.35
N ALA A 5 -37.86 1.26 -28.61
CA ALA A 5 -37.87 0.04 -29.41
C ALA A 5 -37.07 -1.09 -28.71
N PRO A 6 -37.57 -2.35 -28.69
CA PRO A 6 -36.98 -3.44 -27.91
C PRO A 6 -35.50 -3.70 -28.22
N ARG A 7 -35.04 -3.33 -29.42
CA ARG A 7 -33.64 -3.40 -29.83
C ARG A 7 -32.73 -2.41 -29.07
N THR A 8 -33.20 -1.21 -28.81
CA THR A 8 -32.44 -0.18 -28.09
C THR A 8 -32.26 -0.58 -26.62
N LEU A 9 -33.31 -1.11 -26.01
CA LEU A 9 -33.24 -1.64 -24.64
C LEU A 9 -32.27 -2.83 -24.55
N LEU A 10 -32.31 -3.75 -25.53
CA LEU A 10 -31.40 -4.89 -25.60
C LEU A 10 -29.94 -4.45 -25.77
N LEU A 11 -29.67 -3.42 -26.58
CA LEU A 11 -28.31 -2.88 -26.75
C LEU A 11 -27.80 -2.18 -25.49
N LEU A 12 -28.67 -1.46 -24.77
CA LEU A 12 -28.32 -0.85 -23.47
C LEU A 12 -28.04 -1.93 -22.42
N LEU A 13 -28.86 -2.99 -22.38
CA LEU A 13 -28.66 -4.13 -21.48
C LEU A 13 -27.38 -4.90 -21.82
N LEU A 14 -27.09 -5.14 -23.10
CA LEU A 14 -25.84 -5.76 -23.53
C LEU A 14 -24.62 -4.88 -23.24
N GLY A 15 -24.74 -3.55 -23.40
CA GLY A 15 -23.69 -2.61 -23.03
C GLY A 15 -23.42 -2.59 -21.53
N ALA A 16 -24.47 -2.59 -20.71
CA ALA A 16 -24.34 -2.70 -19.26
C ALA A 16 -23.74 -4.06 -18.84
N LEU A 17 -24.19 -5.16 -19.47
CA LEU A 17 -23.70 -6.50 -19.17
C LEU A 17 -22.23 -6.69 -19.59
N ALA A 18 -21.81 -6.13 -20.72
CA ALA A 18 -20.42 -6.09 -21.16
C ALA A 18 -19.54 -5.26 -20.21
N LEU A 19 -20.06 -4.16 -19.63
CA LEU A 19 -19.36 -3.43 -18.57
C LEU A 19 -19.21 -4.26 -17.30
N THR A 20 -20.16 -5.16 -17.03
CA THR A 20 -20.12 -6.09 -15.88
C THR A 20 -19.38 -7.39 -16.17
N GLN A 21 -18.89 -7.62 -17.40
CA GLN A 21 -18.06 -8.78 -17.72
C GLN A 21 -16.69 -8.63 -17.02
N THR A 22 -16.72 -9.05 -15.76
CA THR A 22 -15.64 -9.61 -14.97
C THR A 22 -14.35 -8.80 -14.96
N TRP A 23 -14.28 -7.85 -14.02
CA TRP A 23 -13.06 -7.47 -13.31
C TRP A 23 -12.46 -8.65 -12.50
N ALA A 24 -12.59 -9.89 -12.99
CA ALA A 24 -12.05 -11.09 -12.35
C ALA A 24 -10.71 -11.47 -12.99
N GLY A 25 -9.85 -10.46 -13.14
CA GLY A 25 -8.44 -10.69 -13.45
C GLY A 25 -7.69 -11.22 -12.23
N SER A 26 -6.45 -11.65 -12.41
CA SER A 26 -5.57 -11.88 -11.26
C SER A 26 -5.18 -10.54 -10.65
N HIS A 27 -5.29 -10.46 -9.33
CA HIS A 27 -4.89 -9.29 -8.55
C HIS A 27 -3.62 -9.62 -7.74
N SER A 28 -2.83 -8.61 -7.42
CA SER A 28 -1.63 -8.77 -6.61
C SER A 28 -1.52 -7.69 -5.54
N MET A 29 -1.05 -8.09 -4.35
CA MET A 29 -0.68 -7.19 -3.27
C MET A 29 0.80 -7.37 -2.97
N ARG A 30 1.54 -6.25 -2.88
CA ARG A 30 2.98 -6.27 -2.58
C ARG A 30 3.31 -5.21 -1.54
N TYR A 31 4.16 -5.60 -0.59
CA TYR A 31 4.78 -4.67 0.35
C TYR A 31 6.29 -4.67 0.14
N PHE A 32 6.87 -3.47 0.13
CA PHE A 32 8.31 -3.29 0.11
C PHE A 32 8.71 -2.52 1.35
N THR A 33 9.63 -3.08 2.13
CA THR A 33 10.29 -2.38 3.23
C THR A 33 11.72 -2.08 2.83
N THR A 34 12.22 -0.92 3.25
CA THR A 34 13.59 -0.50 2.96
C THR A 34 14.15 0.20 4.18
N SER A 35 15.28 -0.31 4.65
CA SER A 35 15.98 0.18 5.82
C SER A 35 17.38 0.62 5.42
N VAL A 36 17.66 1.91 5.58
CA VAL A 36 18.90 2.53 5.13
C VAL A 36 19.69 2.99 6.35
N SER A 37 20.86 2.39 6.58
CA SER A 37 21.77 2.83 7.64
C SER A 37 22.25 4.26 7.39
N ARG A 38 22.45 5.02 8.47
CA ARG A 38 22.89 6.43 8.41
C ARG A 38 24.02 6.70 9.40
N PRO A 39 25.25 6.22 9.13
CA PRO A 39 26.39 6.44 10.01
C PRO A 39 26.58 7.94 10.34
N GLY A 40 26.63 8.28 11.62
CA GLY A 40 26.82 9.66 12.09
C GLY A 40 25.62 10.60 11.91
N ARG A 41 24.47 10.13 11.40
CA ARG A 41 23.26 10.94 11.17
C ARG A 41 22.02 10.41 11.90
N GLY A 42 22.24 9.61 12.94
CA GLY A 42 21.18 9.08 13.82
C GLY A 42 20.66 7.70 13.38
N GLU A 43 19.39 7.46 13.67
CA GLU A 43 18.71 6.19 13.40
C GLU A 43 18.64 5.86 11.90
N PRO A 44 18.69 4.57 11.51
CA PRO A 44 18.40 4.17 10.14
C PRO A 44 17.05 4.73 9.66
N ARG A 45 16.98 5.16 8.39
CA ARG A 45 15.70 5.54 7.80
C ARG A 45 14.98 4.27 7.37
N PHE A 46 13.72 4.14 7.79
CA PHE A 46 12.84 3.04 7.43
C PHE A 46 11.69 3.57 6.57
N ILE A 47 11.44 2.90 5.44
CA ILE A 47 10.33 3.19 4.53
C ILE A 47 9.56 1.88 4.31
N ALA A 48 8.24 1.93 4.37
CA ALA A 48 7.38 0.86 3.87
C ALA A 48 6.40 1.41 2.84
N VAL A 49 6.18 0.67 1.76
CA VAL A 49 5.20 1.00 0.72
C VAL A 49 4.38 -0.24 0.37
N GLY A 50 3.07 -0.05 0.21
CA GLY A 50 2.13 -1.10 -0.18
C GLY A 50 1.50 -0.80 -1.54
N TYR A 51 1.37 -1.82 -2.37
CA TYR A 51 0.76 -1.78 -3.69
C TYR A 51 -0.37 -2.80 -3.80
N VAL A 52 -1.45 -2.40 -4.48
CA VAL A 52 -2.49 -3.28 -5.03
C VAL A 52 -2.52 -3.04 -6.53
N ASP A 53 -2.30 -4.09 -7.33
CA ASP A 53 -2.29 -4.03 -8.80
C ASP A 53 -1.45 -2.87 -9.35
N ASP A 54 -0.22 -2.76 -8.85
CA ASP A 54 0.76 -1.72 -9.20
C ASP A 54 0.36 -0.28 -8.83
N THR A 55 -0.76 -0.10 -8.14
CA THR A 55 -1.17 1.18 -7.54
C THR A 55 -0.71 1.25 -6.10
N GLN A 56 0.13 2.23 -5.77
CA GLN A 56 0.54 2.46 -4.39
C GLN A 56 -0.68 2.93 -3.57
N PHE A 57 -0.99 2.22 -2.50
CA PHE A 57 -2.15 2.53 -1.66
C PHE A 57 -1.78 2.95 -0.25
N VAL A 58 -0.59 2.58 0.24
CA VAL A 58 -0.09 3.00 1.56
C VAL A 58 1.40 3.33 1.55
N ARG A 59 1.80 4.21 2.48
CA ARG A 59 3.21 4.55 2.74
C ARG A 59 3.45 4.83 4.22
N PHE A 60 4.58 4.37 4.71
CA PHE A 60 5.18 4.84 5.96
C PHE A 60 6.60 5.35 5.69
N ASP A 61 7.00 6.42 6.37
CA ASP A 61 8.35 6.97 6.35
C ASP A 61 8.76 7.36 7.76
N SER A 62 9.86 6.78 8.27
CA SER A 62 10.34 7.08 9.63
C SER A 62 10.81 8.52 9.80
N ASP A 63 11.15 9.20 8.70
CA ASP A 63 11.59 10.59 8.73
C ASP A 63 10.41 11.58 8.62
N ALA A 64 9.19 11.11 8.33
CA ALA A 64 8.02 11.97 8.32
C ALA A 64 7.65 12.42 9.73
N ALA A 65 7.20 13.67 9.89
CA ALA A 65 6.82 14.22 11.20
C ALA A 65 5.67 13.44 11.87
N SER A 66 4.73 12.91 11.08
CA SER A 66 3.61 12.10 11.58
C SER A 66 4.08 10.74 12.10
N GLN A 67 5.10 10.15 11.46
CA GLN A 67 5.49 8.75 11.60
C GLN A 67 4.27 7.82 11.69
N ARG A 68 3.33 7.96 10.75
CA ARG A 68 2.12 7.14 10.62
C ARG A 68 2.09 6.43 9.28
N MET A 69 1.33 5.34 9.21
CA MET A 69 0.95 4.77 7.93
C MET A 69 -0.06 5.71 7.28
N GLU A 70 0.20 6.11 6.05
CA GLU A 70 -0.58 7.12 5.33
C GLU A 70 -1.23 6.53 4.07
N PRO A 71 -2.49 6.89 3.77
CA PRO A 71 -3.14 6.52 2.53
C PRO A 71 -2.44 7.17 1.33
N ARG A 72 -2.42 6.45 0.20
CA ARG A 72 -1.87 6.91 -1.09
C ARG A 72 -2.85 6.74 -2.25
N ALA A 73 -4.04 6.23 -1.98
CA ALA A 73 -5.13 6.14 -2.93
C ALA A 73 -6.48 6.46 -2.23
N PRO A 74 -7.45 7.11 -2.91
CA PRO A 74 -8.69 7.56 -2.27
C PRO A 74 -9.53 6.43 -1.65
N TRP A 75 -9.50 5.24 -2.25
CA TRP A 75 -10.31 4.11 -1.81
C TRP A 75 -9.90 3.53 -0.46
N ILE A 76 -8.65 3.76 -0.01
CA ILE A 76 -8.21 3.28 1.32
C ILE A 76 -8.56 4.28 2.43
N GLU A 77 -8.90 5.53 2.10
CA GLU A 77 -9.25 6.56 3.10
C GLU A 77 -10.54 6.25 3.87
N GLN A 78 -11.37 5.35 3.35
CA GLN A 78 -12.59 4.88 4.02
C GLN A 78 -12.30 4.05 5.29
N GLU A 79 -11.07 3.57 5.47
CA GLU A 79 -10.67 2.78 6.63
C GLU A 79 -10.69 3.63 7.92
N GLY A 80 -11.16 3.02 9.00
CA GLY A 80 -11.28 3.66 10.30
C GLY A 80 -9.94 3.93 11.01
N PRO A 81 -9.93 4.77 12.06
CA PRO A 81 -8.72 5.09 12.81
C PRO A 81 -8.04 3.86 13.42
N GLU A 82 -8.80 2.83 13.81
CA GLU A 82 -8.26 1.59 14.38
C GLU A 82 -7.38 0.84 13.38
N TYR A 83 -7.74 0.85 12.10
CA TYR A 83 -6.92 0.27 11.03
C TYR A 83 -5.59 1.00 10.92
N TRP A 84 -5.63 2.33 10.84
CA TRP A 84 -4.43 3.16 10.69
C TRP A 84 -3.49 3.07 11.89
N ASP A 85 -4.04 3.02 13.10
CA ASP A 85 -3.26 2.85 14.32
C ASP A 85 -2.60 1.46 14.38
N LEU A 86 -3.32 0.41 13.98
CA LEU A 86 -2.78 -0.94 13.89
C LEU A 86 -1.65 -1.02 12.85
N GLN A 87 -1.88 -0.52 11.63
CA GLN A 87 -0.85 -0.53 10.57
C GLN A 87 0.38 0.30 10.98
N THR A 88 0.17 1.45 11.62
CA THR A 88 1.25 2.27 12.17
C THR A 88 2.05 1.53 13.24
N ARG A 89 1.39 0.82 14.15
CA ARG A 89 2.08 0.04 15.19
C ARG A 89 2.91 -1.09 14.57
N ASN A 90 2.35 -1.82 13.62
CA ASN A 90 3.01 -2.94 12.97
C ASN A 90 4.26 -2.48 12.21
N VAL A 91 4.16 -1.40 11.44
CA VAL A 91 5.30 -0.89 10.67
C VAL A 91 6.39 -0.29 11.56
N LYS A 92 6.03 0.32 12.71
CA LYS A 92 7.01 0.75 13.72
C LYS A 92 7.72 -0.44 14.36
N ALA A 93 7.02 -1.52 14.65
CA ALA A 93 7.64 -2.75 15.15
C ALA A 93 8.60 -3.35 14.11
N GLN A 94 8.20 -3.42 12.84
CA GLN A 94 9.08 -3.86 11.75
C GLN A 94 10.34 -2.99 11.63
N SER A 95 10.20 -1.66 11.77
CA SER A 95 11.34 -0.74 11.75
C SER A 95 12.38 -1.03 12.84
N GLN A 96 11.94 -1.43 14.05
CA GLN A 96 12.87 -1.81 15.12
C GLN A 96 13.57 -3.13 14.83
N THR A 97 12.85 -4.12 14.28
CA THR A 97 13.43 -5.39 13.84
C THR A 97 14.49 -5.16 12.75
N ASP A 98 14.18 -4.34 11.75
CA ASP A 98 15.10 -4.03 10.66
C ASP A 98 16.34 -3.27 11.16
N ARG A 99 16.18 -2.36 12.13
CA ARG A 99 17.30 -1.69 12.79
C ARG A 99 18.25 -2.70 13.43
N ALA A 100 17.71 -3.67 14.18
CA ALA A 100 18.52 -4.71 14.79
C ALA A 100 19.22 -5.57 13.73
N ASN A 101 18.50 -5.96 12.68
CA ASN A 101 19.04 -6.73 11.55
C ASN A 101 20.16 -5.98 10.82
N LEU A 102 20.04 -4.67 10.61
CA LEU A 102 21.12 -3.86 10.04
C LEU A 102 22.39 -3.93 10.89
N GLY A 103 22.27 -3.89 12.22
CA GLY A 103 23.40 -4.08 13.13
C GLY A 103 24.05 -5.46 12.99
N THR A 104 23.24 -6.52 12.96
CA THR A 104 23.72 -7.90 12.77
C THR A 104 24.41 -8.09 11.42
N LEU A 105 23.81 -7.62 10.33
CA LEU A 105 24.38 -7.69 8.99
C LEU A 105 25.71 -6.94 8.92
N ARG A 106 25.78 -5.75 9.52
CA ARG A 106 27.04 -4.97 9.60
C ARG A 106 28.15 -5.78 10.26
N GLY A 107 27.84 -6.50 11.35
CA GLY A 107 28.75 -7.41 12.03
C GLY A 107 29.21 -8.57 11.16
N TYR A 108 28.27 -9.25 10.48
CA TYR A 108 28.60 -10.40 9.61
C TYR A 108 29.51 -10.04 8.45
N TYR A 109 29.34 -8.86 7.87
CA TYR A 109 30.17 -8.39 6.76
C TYR A 109 31.40 -7.59 7.19
N ASN A 110 31.72 -7.55 8.49
CA ASN A 110 32.83 -6.77 9.06
C ASN A 110 32.83 -5.31 8.59
N GLN A 111 31.64 -4.71 8.48
CA GLN A 111 31.47 -3.32 8.11
C GLN A 111 31.49 -2.42 9.36
N SER A 112 32.09 -1.24 9.25
CA SER A 112 32.18 -0.24 10.33
C SER A 112 31.03 0.75 10.28
#